data_AF-A0A4V3FUS8-F1
#
_entry.id   AF-A0A4V3FUS8-F1
#
_cell.length_a   1.000
_cell.length_b   1.000
_cell.length_c   1.000
_cell.angle_alpha   90.00
_cell.angle_beta   90.00
_cell.angle_gamma   90.00
#
_symmetry.space_group_name_H-M   'P 1'
#
loop_
_entity.id
_entity.type
_entity.pdbx_description
1 polymer ?
#
loop_
_entity_poly.entity_id
_entity_poly.type
_entity_poly.pdbx_seq_one_letter_code
_entity_poly.pdbx_strand_id
1 'polypeptide(L)'
;MRQVVRFAGTPRGRVAYSVTGSGPPLVCMFGWVSHLGLMWETPDHRRFVEALSRTHTVIRYDKVGCGLSDRDRTDFSMESELAVLAALVGQLGLGRFALFGSCESGQVAAAYAAAHPDELSSLIVYGSCVRGRDLAPDDVRESVLSLVRAHWGLGSRVLADMWLPDAPPEVAAIFARHQRGSATADMAASLLDMFYRFDVTDLLSAIRVPTLVAHRRGSRAVRFDLGRELAAQIPGAQFAELAGRMQPIYAEDADAAAAVLLSFLRDQTAPKEATGGPLTSRELQVADLIADGLSNPEIARTLGVSVRTVDSHVEHVRTKLGVRARAQIAVWARLTPSGQPR
;
A
#
# COMPACT_ATOMS: atom_id res chain seq x y z
N MET A 1 19.32 9.55 -1.13
CA MET A 1 19.17 8.56 -2.23
C MET A 1 18.84 9.28 -3.54
N ARG A 2 19.23 8.79 -4.73
CA ARG A 2 18.87 9.43 -6.03
C ARG A 2 17.63 8.76 -6.61
N GLN A 3 16.59 9.54 -6.94
CA GLN A 3 15.42 9.06 -7.66
C GLN A 3 15.72 8.99 -9.16
N VAL A 4 15.34 7.88 -9.79
CA VAL A 4 15.35 7.73 -11.25
C VAL A 4 13.90 7.54 -11.70
N VAL A 5 13.46 8.38 -12.63
CA VAL A 5 12.13 8.27 -13.25
C VAL A 5 12.24 7.43 -14.52
N ARG A 6 11.31 6.49 -14.67
CA ARG A 6 11.13 5.60 -15.81
C ARG A 6 9.69 5.72 -16.30
N PHE A 7 9.40 5.14 -17.45
CA PHE A 7 8.08 5.20 -18.06
C PHE A 7 7.56 3.81 -18.40
N ALA A 8 6.26 3.63 -18.25
CA ALA A 8 5.52 2.39 -18.50
C ALA A 8 4.28 2.71 -19.34
N GLY A 9 4.02 1.93 -20.39
CA GLY A 9 2.83 2.12 -21.22
C GLY A 9 1.63 1.39 -20.60
N THR A 10 0.50 2.08 -20.44
CA THR A 10 -0.75 1.47 -19.97
C THR A 10 -1.86 1.64 -21.01
N PRO A 11 -2.99 0.92 -20.90
CA PRO A 11 -4.14 1.12 -21.79
C PRO A 11 -4.71 2.55 -21.76
N ARG A 12 -4.37 3.35 -20.75
CA ARG A 12 -4.86 4.72 -20.54
C ARG A 12 -3.80 5.80 -20.78
N GLY A 13 -2.64 5.42 -21.31
CA GLY A 13 -1.51 6.32 -21.55
C GLY A 13 -0.25 5.89 -20.82
N ARG A 14 0.85 6.58 -21.10
CA ARG A 14 2.15 6.31 -20.47
C ARG A 14 2.20 6.93 -19.07
N VAL A 15 2.59 6.12 -18.10
CA VAL A 15 2.82 6.57 -16.72
C VAL A 15 4.31 6.73 -16.43
N ALA A 16 4.67 7.81 -15.78
CA ALA A 16 5.98 7.99 -15.18
C ALA A 16 5.99 7.32 -13.80
N TYR A 17 7.00 6.51 -13.52
CA TYR A 17 7.18 5.85 -12.24
C TYR A 17 8.63 5.96 -11.75
N SER A 18 8.82 5.80 -10.45
CA SER A 18 10.14 5.72 -9.83
C SER A 18 10.21 4.52 -8.88
N VAL A 19 11.39 3.93 -8.79
CA VAL A 19 11.68 2.79 -7.92
C VAL A 19 12.84 3.16 -7.02
N THR A 20 12.67 2.92 -5.73
CA THR A 20 13.61 3.35 -4.68
C THR A 20 13.70 2.29 -3.59
N GLY A 21 14.92 1.95 -3.16
CA GLY A 21 15.16 0.93 -2.13
C GLY A 21 15.29 -0.49 -2.68
N SER A 22 15.28 -1.46 -1.77
CA SER A 22 15.33 -2.89 -2.04
C SER A 22 14.52 -3.66 -1.00
N GLY A 23 14.13 -4.90 -1.31
CA GLY A 23 13.28 -5.74 -0.45
C GLY A 23 11.88 -5.96 -1.05
N PRO A 24 10.90 -6.41 -0.24
CA PRO A 24 9.54 -6.66 -0.72
C PRO A 24 8.94 -5.44 -1.44
N PRO A 25 8.18 -5.62 -2.55
CA PRO A 25 7.60 -4.51 -3.28
C PRO A 25 6.49 -3.82 -2.49
N LEU A 26 6.53 -2.49 -2.46
CA LEU A 26 5.51 -1.62 -1.90
C LEU A 26 5.13 -0.58 -2.96
N VAL A 27 3.93 -0.68 -3.52
CA VAL A 27 3.40 0.29 -4.46
C VAL A 27 2.69 1.39 -3.69
N CYS A 28 3.12 2.64 -3.85
CA CYS A 28 2.60 3.80 -3.13
C CYS A 28 1.93 4.80 -4.09
N MET A 29 0.63 5.00 -3.90
CA MET A 29 -0.18 5.99 -4.61
C MET A 29 -0.47 7.17 -3.69
N PHE A 30 0.17 8.30 -3.96
CA PHE A 30 0.08 9.50 -3.14
C PHE A 30 -0.93 10.49 -3.73
N GLY A 31 -2.13 10.51 -3.15
CA GLY A 31 -3.07 11.63 -3.29
C GLY A 31 -3.78 11.76 -4.65
N TRP A 32 -4.62 12.79 -4.74
CA TRP A 32 -5.49 13.06 -5.89
C TRP A 32 -4.78 13.70 -7.09
N VAL A 33 -3.65 14.39 -6.87
CA VAL A 33 -2.69 14.84 -7.90
C VAL A 33 -1.28 14.46 -7.48
N SER A 34 -0.42 14.18 -8.45
CA SER A 34 0.93 13.66 -8.21
C SER A 34 1.96 14.32 -9.12
N HIS A 35 3.18 14.50 -8.63
CA HIS A 35 4.33 14.86 -9.47
C HIS A 35 5.62 14.33 -8.87
N LEU A 36 6.20 13.29 -9.47
CA LEU A 36 7.37 12.60 -8.93
C LEU A 36 8.55 13.52 -8.62
N GLY A 37 8.86 14.47 -9.52
CA GLY A 37 9.92 15.47 -9.33
C GLY A 37 9.64 16.45 -8.20
N LEU A 38 8.58 17.27 -8.31
CA LEU A 38 8.21 18.28 -7.31
C LEU A 38 7.99 17.69 -5.90
N MET A 39 7.38 16.51 -5.81
CA MET A 39 7.21 15.85 -4.51
C MET A 39 8.56 15.42 -3.91
N TRP A 40 9.53 15.00 -4.73
CA TRP A 40 10.87 14.63 -4.26
C TRP A 40 11.68 15.82 -3.73
N GLU A 41 11.36 17.04 -4.17
CA GLU A 41 11.94 18.28 -3.65
C GLU A 41 11.38 18.65 -2.26
N THR A 42 10.24 18.08 -1.86
CA THR A 42 9.64 18.29 -0.54
C THR A 42 10.41 17.46 0.50
N PRO A 43 11.12 18.07 1.47
CA PRO A 43 12.00 17.34 2.39
C PRO A 43 11.31 16.21 3.15
N ASP A 44 10.09 16.46 3.65
CA ASP A 44 9.38 15.46 4.45
C ASP A 44 8.81 14.32 3.61
N HIS A 45 8.34 14.60 2.39
CA HIS A 45 7.96 13.54 1.44
C HIS A 45 9.17 12.67 1.10
N ARG A 46 10.33 13.29 0.84
CA ARG A 46 11.56 12.54 0.57
C ARG A 46 11.98 11.70 1.77
N ARG A 47 11.97 12.26 2.98
CA ARG A 47 12.26 11.52 4.22
C ARG A 47 11.34 10.32 4.41
N PHE A 48 10.04 10.51 4.24
CA PHE A 48 9.04 9.45 4.32
C PHE A 48 9.35 8.30 3.33
N VAL A 49 9.59 8.62 2.06
CA VAL A 49 9.92 7.60 1.05
C VAL A 49 11.27 6.94 1.34
N GLU A 50 12.29 7.71 1.73
CA GLU A 50 13.60 7.15 2.09
C GLU A 50 13.52 6.21 3.30
N ALA A 51 12.67 6.51 4.29
CA ALA A 51 12.42 5.62 5.43
C ALA A 51 11.80 4.27 4.98
N LEU A 52 10.78 4.31 4.14
CA LEU A 52 10.17 3.09 3.56
C LEU A 52 11.19 2.30 2.72
N SER A 53 11.98 2.98 1.91
CA SER A 53 12.97 2.39 1.01
C SER A 53 14.15 1.71 1.71
N ARG A 54 14.33 1.87 3.02
CA ARG A 54 15.36 1.14 3.77
C ARG A 54 15.11 -0.37 3.82
N THR A 55 13.86 -0.79 3.69
CA THR A 55 13.46 -2.21 3.82
C THR A 55 12.56 -2.72 2.70
N HIS A 56 12.01 -1.81 1.88
CA HIS A 56 11.10 -2.14 0.80
C HIS A 56 11.58 -1.58 -0.54
N THR A 57 11.23 -2.29 -1.61
CA THR A 57 11.29 -1.73 -2.97
C THR A 57 10.07 -0.84 -3.14
N VAL A 58 10.22 0.47 -2.95
CA VAL A 58 9.12 1.44 -3.03
C VAL A 58 8.93 1.87 -4.47
N ILE A 59 7.74 1.60 -5.03
CA ILE A 59 7.32 2.02 -6.35
C ILE A 59 6.30 3.16 -6.21
N ARG A 60 6.54 4.27 -6.90
CA ARG A 60 5.61 5.40 -6.98
C ARG A 60 5.40 5.75 -8.43
N TYR A 61 4.20 6.21 -8.79
CA TYR A 61 3.94 6.69 -10.14
C TYR A 61 3.09 7.96 -10.13
N ASP A 62 3.21 8.73 -11.20
CA ASP A 62 2.32 9.84 -11.46
C ASP A 62 1.04 9.33 -12.13
N LYS A 63 -0.13 9.72 -11.60
CA LYS A 63 -1.43 9.38 -12.18
C LYS A 63 -1.52 9.89 -13.62
N VAL A 64 -2.22 9.19 -14.50
CA VAL A 64 -2.52 9.73 -15.84
C VAL A 64 -3.27 11.05 -15.69
N GLY A 65 -2.85 12.08 -16.44
CA GLY A 65 -3.30 13.47 -16.29
C GLY A 65 -2.39 14.31 -15.37
N CYS A 66 -1.47 13.69 -14.62
CA CYS A 66 -0.65 14.34 -13.62
C CYS A 66 0.85 14.22 -13.87
N GLY A 67 1.61 15.12 -13.23
CA GLY A 67 3.06 15.09 -13.15
C GLY A 67 3.75 14.86 -14.49
N LEU A 68 4.65 13.88 -14.50
CA LEU A 68 5.45 13.48 -15.65
C LEU A 68 4.77 12.41 -16.54
N SER A 69 3.58 11.93 -16.16
CA SER A 69 2.80 11.00 -16.98
C SER A 69 2.12 11.72 -18.14
N ASP A 70 1.59 10.95 -19.09
CA ASP A 70 0.77 11.51 -20.16
C ASP A 70 -0.40 12.32 -19.57
N ARG A 71 -0.66 13.46 -20.19
CA ARG A 71 -1.50 14.53 -19.64
C ARG A 71 -2.90 14.57 -20.22
N ASP A 72 -3.10 13.90 -21.35
CA ASP A 72 -4.39 13.83 -22.02
C ASP A 72 -5.21 12.66 -21.44
N ARG A 73 -6.10 13.00 -20.51
CA ARG A 73 -6.97 12.05 -19.83
C ARG A 73 -8.42 12.46 -20.01
N THR A 74 -9.23 11.50 -20.43
CA THR A 74 -10.67 11.68 -20.64
C THR A 74 -11.53 10.73 -19.80
N ASP A 75 -10.96 9.62 -19.31
CA ASP A 75 -11.67 8.61 -18.52
C ASP A 75 -11.33 8.73 -17.02
N PHE A 76 -12.33 9.07 -16.21
CA PHE A 76 -12.25 9.27 -14.77
C PHE A 76 -13.08 8.23 -14.01
N SER A 77 -13.10 6.99 -14.50
CA SER A 77 -13.73 5.84 -13.86
C SER A 77 -12.78 5.09 -12.92
N MET A 78 -13.34 4.31 -11.99
CA MET A 78 -12.56 3.41 -11.13
C MET A 78 -11.87 2.34 -11.97
N GLU A 79 -12.54 1.83 -12.99
CA GLU A 79 -12.03 0.84 -13.94
C GLU A 79 -10.79 1.35 -14.68
N SER A 80 -10.76 2.64 -15.04
CA SER A 80 -9.59 3.28 -15.63
C SER A 80 -8.40 3.30 -14.67
N GLU A 81 -8.62 3.63 -13.40
CA GLU A 81 -7.59 3.61 -12.36
C GLU A 81 -7.02 2.22 -12.13
N LEU A 82 -7.89 1.21 -12.00
CA LEU A 82 -7.50 -0.18 -11.82
C LEU A 82 -6.71 -0.70 -13.04
N ALA A 83 -7.13 -0.34 -14.26
CA ALA A 83 -6.44 -0.74 -15.48
C ALA A 83 -5.01 -0.16 -15.57
N VAL A 84 -4.81 1.08 -15.12
CA VAL A 84 -3.48 1.71 -15.05
C VAL A 84 -2.61 0.98 -14.03
N LEU A 85 -3.13 0.74 -12.83
CA LEU A 85 -2.39 0.07 -11.76
C LEU A 85 -2.01 -1.37 -12.16
N ALA A 86 -2.97 -2.15 -12.66
CA ALA A 86 -2.76 -3.53 -13.12
C ALA A 86 -1.70 -3.60 -14.24
N ALA A 87 -1.77 -2.69 -15.21
CA ALA A 87 -0.78 -2.63 -16.30
C ALA A 87 0.63 -2.31 -15.77
N LEU A 88 0.75 -1.35 -14.85
CA LEU A 88 2.04 -0.98 -14.27
C LEU A 88 2.65 -2.14 -13.47
N VAL A 89 1.89 -2.76 -12.56
CA VAL A 89 2.42 -3.85 -11.73
C VAL A 89 2.73 -5.11 -12.57
N GLY A 90 1.93 -5.37 -13.61
CA GLY A 90 2.18 -6.44 -14.58
C GLY A 90 3.47 -6.22 -15.37
N GLN A 91 3.72 -5.01 -15.88
CA GLN A 91 4.97 -4.68 -16.57
C GLN A 91 6.20 -4.74 -15.68
N LEU A 92 6.05 -4.43 -14.39
CA LEU A 92 7.11 -4.56 -13.41
C LEU A 92 7.32 -6.01 -12.94
N GLY A 93 6.46 -6.95 -13.36
CA GLY A 93 6.55 -8.36 -13.00
C GLY A 93 6.36 -8.60 -11.51
N LEU A 94 5.53 -7.79 -10.83
CA LEU A 94 5.31 -7.93 -9.39
C LEU A 94 4.43 -9.15 -9.12
N GLY A 95 5.00 -10.20 -8.53
CA GLY A 95 4.25 -11.42 -8.20
C GLY A 95 3.29 -11.24 -7.01
N ARG A 96 3.78 -10.67 -5.90
CA ARG A 96 2.95 -10.30 -4.72
C ARG A 96 3.53 -9.06 -4.05
N PHE A 97 2.72 -8.05 -3.75
CA PHE A 97 3.21 -6.74 -3.28
C PHE A 97 2.29 -6.08 -2.26
N ALA A 98 2.85 -5.20 -1.42
CA ALA A 98 2.05 -4.35 -0.54
C ALA A 98 1.54 -3.14 -1.31
N LEU A 99 0.30 -2.71 -1.04
CA LEU A 99 -0.30 -1.55 -1.69
C LEU A 99 -0.63 -0.47 -0.65
N PHE A 100 -0.10 0.73 -0.87
CA PHE A 100 -0.39 1.92 -0.09
C PHE A 100 -1.15 2.95 -0.92
N GLY A 101 -2.32 3.37 -0.44
CA GLY A 101 -3.13 4.42 -1.05
C GLY A 101 -3.45 5.54 -0.06
N SER A 102 -3.23 6.79 -0.46
CA SER A 102 -3.53 7.98 0.34
C SER A 102 -4.62 8.82 -0.29
N CYS A 103 -5.54 9.36 0.51
CA CYS A 103 -6.65 10.22 0.04
C CYS A 103 -7.51 9.49 -1.02
N GLU A 104 -7.83 10.12 -2.14
CA GLU A 104 -8.51 9.49 -3.29
C GLU A 104 -7.93 8.13 -3.67
N SER A 105 -6.60 8.01 -3.73
CA SER A 105 -5.95 6.75 -4.11
C SER A 105 -6.12 5.66 -3.06
N GLY A 106 -6.57 6.00 -1.84
CA GLY A 106 -7.01 5.03 -0.84
C GLY A 106 -8.28 4.28 -1.27
N GLN A 107 -9.22 4.95 -1.95
CA GLN A 107 -10.40 4.27 -2.50
C GLN A 107 -10.01 3.37 -3.68
N VAL A 108 -9.11 3.84 -4.55
CA VAL A 108 -8.54 3.01 -5.63
C VAL A 108 -7.81 1.79 -5.07
N ALA A 109 -7.02 1.95 -4.01
CA ALA A 109 -6.31 0.84 -3.37
C ALA A 109 -7.27 -0.19 -2.76
N ALA A 110 -8.35 0.26 -2.11
CA ALA A 110 -9.39 -0.61 -1.58
C ALA A 110 -10.11 -1.39 -2.69
N ALA A 111 -10.47 -0.72 -3.79
CA ALA A 111 -11.07 -1.36 -4.96
C ALA A 111 -10.13 -2.40 -5.60
N TYR A 112 -8.83 -2.08 -5.73
CA TYR A 112 -7.83 -3.03 -6.24
C TYR A 112 -7.71 -4.25 -5.32
N ALA A 113 -7.67 -4.05 -4.01
CA ALA A 113 -7.56 -5.14 -3.04
C ALA A 113 -8.78 -6.07 -3.03
N ALA A 114 -9.98 -5.53 -3.30
CA ALA A 114 -11.19 -6.33 -3.44
C ALA A 114 -11.18 -7.16 -4.73
N ALA A 115 -10.68 -6.60 -5.84
CA ALA A 115 -10.65 -7.25 -7.14
C ALA A 115 -9.47 -8.22 -7.33
N HIS A 116 -8.33 -7.97 -6.69
CA HIS A 116 -7.06 -8.69 -6.88
C HIS A 116 -6.43 -9.16 -5.56
N PRO A 117 -7.15 -9.90 -4.68
CA PRO A 117 -6.65 -10.26 -3.36
C PRO A 117 -5.39 -11.14 -3.39
N ASP A 118 -5.22 -11.96 -4.44
CA ASP A 118 -4.10 -12.91 -4.56
C ASP A 118 -2.77 -12.21 -4.93
N GLU A 119 -2.85 -11.03 -5.56
CA GLU A 119 -1.68 -10.23 -5.93
C GLU A 119 -1.14 -9.40 -4.76
N LEU A 120 -1.94 -9.20 -3.71
CA LEU A 120 -1.56 -8.33 -2.60
C LEU A 120 -1.00 -9.08 -1.40
N SER A 121 0.07 -8.53 -0.84
CA SER A 121 0.61 -8.95 0.45
C SER A 121 -0.16 -8.38 1.62
N SER A 122 -0.54 -7.11 1.49
CA SER A 122 -1.25 -6.31 2.48
C SER A 122 -1.72 -5.01 1.82
N LEU A 123 -2.72 -4.40 2.43
CA LEU A 123 -3.27 -3.10 2.04
C LEU A 123 -3.02 -2.08 3.16
N ILE A 124 -2.61 -0.88 2.78
CA ILE A 124 -2.54 0.28 3.67
C ILE A 124 -3.34 1.41 3.04
N VAL A 125 -4.35 1.89 3.76
CA VAL A 125 -5.13 3.06 3.38
C VAL A 125 -4.87 4.16 4.38
N TYR A 126 -4.54 5.36 3.90
CA TYR A 126 -4.34 6.50 4.77
C TYR A 126 -5.19 7.70 4.37
N GLY A 127 -5.82 8.34 5.36
CA GLY A 127 -6.50 9.61 5.14
C GLY A 127 -7.61 9.54 4.10
N SER A 128 -8.39 8.45 4.06
CA SER A 128 -9.41 8.21 3.03
C SER A 128 -10.81 8.05 3.64
N CYS A 129 -11.79 7.78 2.80
CA CYS A 129 -13.20 7.63 3.16
C CYS A 129 -13.85 6.53 2.32
N VAL A 130 -15.03 6.06 2.75
CA VAL A 130 -15.84 5.10 1.99
C VAL A 130 -16.43 5.76 0.75
N ARG A 131 -17.04 6.94 0.93
CA ARG A 131 -17.76 7.69 -0.10
C ARG A 131 -17.20 9.10 -0.20
N GLY A 132 -16.76 9.49 -1.39
CA GLY A 132 -16.17 10.81 -1.62
C GLY A 132 -17.16 11.97 -1.41
N ARG A 133 -18.45 11.72 -1.63
CA ARG A 133 -19.52 12.69 -1.35
C ARG A 133 -19.64 13.07 0.13
N ASP A 134 -19.14 12.25 1.05
CA ASP A 134 -19.21 12.55 2.48
C ASP A 134 -18.13 13.55 2.94
N LEU A 135 -17.21 13.93 2.05
CA LEU A 135 -16.15 14.91 2.35
C LEU A 135 -16.69 16.32 2.57
N ALA A 136 -17.75 16.69 1.85
CA ALA A 136 -18.41 17.99 1.97
C ALA A 136 -19.82 17.95 1.36
N PRO A 137 -20.74 18.84 1.78
CA PRO A 137 -22.04 19.03 1.13
C PRO A 137 -21.91 19.40 -0.36
N ASP A 138 -22.94 19.06 -1.14
CA ASP A 138 -22.93 19.19 -2.62
C ASP A 138 -22.60 20.62 -3.09
N ASP A 139 -23.20 21.64 -2.48
CA ASP A 139 -22.98 23.06 -2.80
C ASP A 139 -21.52 23.51 -2.55
N VAL A 140 -20.90 23.01 -1.48
CA VAL A 140 -19.49 23.25 -1.19
C VAL A 140 -18.61 22.57 -2.24
N ARG A 141 -18.89 21.32 -2.61
CA ARG A 141 -18.13 20.58 -3.63
C ARG A 141 -18.18 21.31 -4.98
N GLU A 142 -19.37 21.68 -5.43
CA GLU A 142 -19.55 22.43 -6.70
C GLU A 142 -18.85 23.79 -6.68
N SER A 143 -18.88 24.49 -5.55
CA SER A 143 -18.20 25.79 -5.40
C SER A 143 -16.68 25.65 -5.48
N VAL A 144 -16.12 24.63 -4.82
CA VAL A 144 -14.68 24.34 -4.89
C VAL A 144 -14.28 23.94 -6.31
N LEU A 145 -15.04 23.07 -6.98
CA LEU A 145 -14.77 22.66 -8.36
C LEU A 145 -14.81 23.85 -9.32
N SER A 146 -15.83 24.69 -9.21
CA SER A 146 -15.97 25.92 -9.99
C SER A 146 -14.78 26.86 -9.79
N LEU A 147 -14.34 27.06 -8.54
CA LEU A 147 -13.18 27.89 -8.23
C LEU A 147 -11.87 27.34 -8.82
N VAL A 148 -11.67 26.01 -8.75
CA VAL A 148 -10.50 25.33 -9.31
C VAL A 148 -10.44 25.52 -10.83
N ARG A 149 -11.55 25.29 -11.54
CA ARG A 149 -11.66 25.49 -13.00
C ARG A 149 -11.43 26.94 -13.40
N ALA A 150 -12.11 27.86 -12.74
CA ALA A 150 -12.11 29.27 -13.12
C ALA A 150 -10.80 29.99 -12.76
N HIS A 151 -10.17 29.64 -11.64
CA HIS A 151 -9.00 30.37 -11.15
C HIS A 151 -8.04 29.48 -10.37
N TRP A 152 -7.28 28.63 -11.07
CA TRP A 152 -6.43 27.62 -10.45
C TRP A 152 -5.39 28.17 -9.45
N GLY A 153 -4.88 29.39 -9.67
CA GLY A 153 -4.01 30.09 -8.71
C GLY A 153 -4.65 30.33 -7.33
N LEU A 154 -5.96 30.61 -7.29
CA LEU A 154 -6.72 30.82 -6.06
C LEU A 154 -7.25 29.49 -5.52
N GLY A 155 -7.82 28.65 -6.39
CA GLY A 155 -8.30 27.32 -6.02
C GLY A 155 -7.22 26.47 -5.33
N SER A 156 -6.01 26.40 -5.90
CA SER A 156 -4.90 25.66 -5.27
C SER A 156 -4.45 26.20 -3.91
N ARG A 157 -4.64 27.49 -3.62
CA ARG A 157 -4.35 28.08 -2.29
C ARG A 157 -5.44 27.75 -1.27
N VAL A 158 -6.71 27.82 -1.67
CA VAL A 158 -7.83 27.38 -0.83
C VAL A 158 -7.68 25.90 -0.49
N LEU A 159 -7.39 25.07 -1.49
CA LEU A 159 -7.13 23.65 -1.28
C LEU A 159 -5.89 23.39 -0.41
N ALA A 160 -4.82 24.19 -0.56
CA ALA A 160 -3.65 24.08 0.31
C ALA A 160 -4.00 24.36 1.78
N ASP A 161 -4.79 25.40 2.06
CA ASP A 161 -5.27 25.70 3.41
C ASP A 161 -6.15 24.58 3.98
N MET A 162 -7.04 24.01 3.16
CA MET A 162 -7.88 22.87 3.56
C MET A 162 -7.06 21.62 3.92
N TRP A 163 -6.02 21.30 3.13
CA TRP A 163 -5.20 20.10 3.33
C TRP A 163 -4.03 20.27 4.29
N LEU A 164 -3.51 21.49 4.45
CA LEU A 164 -2.41 21.82 5.34
C LEU A 164 -2.83 22.93 6.32
N PRO A 165 -3.88 22.70 7.13
CA PRO A 165 -4.36 23.73 8.04
C PRO A 165 -3.25 24.08 9.04
N ASP A 166 -3.10 25.37 9.31
CA ASP A 166 -2.10 25.95 10.22
C ASP A 166 -0.64 25.74 9.75
N ALA A 167 -0.40 25.28 8.52
CA ALA A 167 0.95 25.18 7.99
C ALA A 167 1.60 26.56 7.80
N PRO A 168 2.94 26.66 7.95
CA PRO A 168 3.64 27.90 7.65
C PRO A 168 3.31 28.39 6.23
N PRO A 169 3.11 29.71 6.01
CA PRO A 169 2.68 30.25 4.71
C PRO A 169 3.57 29.82 3.54
N GLU A 170 4.87 29.68 3.76
CA GLU A 170 5.82 29.20 2.75
C GLU A 170 5.58 27.74 2.37
N VAL A 171 5.23 26.88 3.33
CA VAL A 171 4.91 25.46 3.10
C VAL A 171 3.60 25.35 2.32
N ALA A 172 2.56 26.08 2.74
CA ALA A 172 1.29 26.13 2.02
C ALA A 172 1.46 26.66 0.58
N ALA A 173 2.30 27.68 0.37
CA ALA A 173 2.59 28.22 -0.95
C ALA A 173 3.36 27.24 -1.86
N ILE A 174 4.30 26.47 -1.30
CA ILE A 174 5.00 25.40 -2.02
C ILE A 174 4.02 24.31 -2.42
N PHE A 175 3.16 23.86 -1.49
CA PHE A 175 2.15 22.85 -1.79
C PHE A 175 1.15 23.31 -2.85
N ALA A 176 0.70 24.57 -2.80
CA ALA A 176 -0.14 25.16 -3.85
C ALA A 176 0.57 25.21 -5.21
N ARG A 177 1.87 25.56 -5.25
CA ARG A 177 2.67 25.51 -6.47
C ARG A 177 2.82 24.09 -7.00
N HIS A 178 3.02 23.10 -6.13
CA HIS A 178 3.12 21.70 -6.52
C HIS A 178 1.83 21.22 -7.17
N GLN A 179 0.66 21.51 -6.58
CA GLN A 179 -0.63 21.18 -7.20
C GLN A 179 -0.75 21.73 -8.63
N ARG A 180 -0.34 22.99 -8.85
CA ARG A 180 -0.37 23.61 -10.19
C ARG A 180 0.66 23.06 -11.16
N GLY A 181 1.83 22.63 -10.67
CA GLY A 181 2.80 21.90 -11.48
C GLY A 181 2.34 20.48 -11.80
N SER A 182 1.58 19.85 -10.90
CA SER A 182 1.06 18.50 -11.06
C SER A 182 -0.09 18.42 -12.05
N ALA A 183 -0.99 19.40 -12.13
CA ALA A 183 -2.22 19.32 -12.93
C ALA A 183 -2.61 20.68 -13.53
N THR A 184 -3.20 20.66 -14.74
CA THR A 184 -3.90 21.85 -15.27
C THR A 184 -5.17 22.10 -14.45
N ALA A 185 -5.79 23.28 -14.61
CA ALA A 185 -7.02 23.63 -13.90
C ALA A 185 -8.15 22.60 -14.14
N ASP A 186 -8.42 22.29 -15.42
CA ASP A 186 -9.46 21.34 -15.81
C ASP A 186 -9.16 19.93 -15.32
N MET A 187 -7.90 19.49 -15.43
CA MET A 187 -7.50 18.17 -14.96
C MET A 187 -7.64 18.05 -13.44
N ALA A 188 -7.19 19.06 -12.69
CA ALA A 188 -7.36 19.11 -11.26
C ALA A 188 -8.86 19.02 -10.90
N ALA A 189 -9.70 19.89 -11.46
CA ALA A 189 -11.14 19.85 -11.19
C ALA A 189 -11.76 18.49 -11.48
N SER A 190 -11.42 17.86 -12.62
CA SER A 190 -11.93 16.53 -12.97
C SER A 190 -11.45 15.43 -12.03
N LEU A 191 -10.21 15.49 -11.53
CA LEU A 191 -9.69 14.55 -10.53
C LEU A 191 -10.33 14.73 -9.16
N LEU A 192 -10.61 15.98 -8.76
CA LEU A 192 -11.31 16.26 -7.51
C LEU A 192 -12.78 15.82 -7.59
N ASP A 193 -13.44 16.09 -8.72
CA ASP A 193 -14.79 15.59 -8.99
C ASP A 193 -14.84 14.05 -8.99
N MET A 194 -13.85 13.40 -9.61
CA MET A 194 -13.70 11.95 -9.55
C MET A 194 -13.61 11.44 -8.11
N PHE A 195 -12.81 12.10 -7.27
CA PHE A 195 -12.74 11.75 -5.85
C PHE A 195 -14.11 11.85 -5.18
N TYR A 196 -14.86 12.93 -5.41
CA TYR A 196 -16.21 13.09 -4.87
C TYR A 196 -17.21 12.03 -5.34
N ARG A 197 -17.06 11.53 -6.57
CA ARG A 197 -17.93 10.49 -7.16
C ARG A 197 -17.60 9.08 -6.69
N PHE A 198 -16.35 8.80 -6.30
CA PHE A 198 -15.95 7.46 -5.89
C PHE A 198 -16.68 6.98 -4.62
N ASP A 199 -17.09 5.73 -4.66
CA ASP A 199 -17.80 5.01 -3.62
C ASP A 199 -17.29 3.57 -3.62
N VAL A 200 -16.75 3.11 -2.49
CA VAL A 200 -16.24 1.75 -2.34
C VAL A 200 -17.06 0.91 -1.38
N THR A 201 -18.23 1.37 -0.93
CA THR A 201 -19.07 0.72 0.09
C THR A 201 -19.25 -0.77 -0.18
N ASP A 202 -19.66 -1.12 -1.41
CA ASP A 202 -19.97 -2.51 -1.79
C ASP A 202 -18.72 -3.39 -1.97
N LEU A 203 -17.52 -2.80 -1.97
CA LEU A 203 -16.25 -3.49 -2.21
C LEU A 203 -15.55 -3.88 -0.90
N LEU A 204 -15.74 -3.13 0.18
CA LEU A 204 -14.93 -3.25 1.40
C LEU A 204 -15.05 -4.62 2.07
N SER A 205 -16.25 -5.20 2.05
CA SER A 205 -16.51 -6.53 2.61
C SER A 205 -15.83 -7.66 1.84
N ALA A 206 -15.40 -7.42 0.60
CA ALA A 206 -14.70 -8.39 -0.23
C ALA A 206 -13.17 -8.37 -0.01
N ILE A 207 -12.63 -7.37 0.68
CA ILE A 207 -11.19 -7.30 0.97
C ILE A 207 -10.82 -8.44 1.93
N ARG A 208 -9.84 -9.25 1.53
CA ARG A 208 -9.36 -10.44 2.29
C ARG A 208 -7.92 -10.33 2.78
N VAL A 209 -7.19 -9.32 2.33
CA VAL A 209 -5.78 -9.13 2.70
C VAL A 209 -5.65 -8.39 4.03
N PRO A 210 -4.56 -8.63 4.80
CA PRO A 210 -4.27 -7.83 5.98
C PRO A 210 -4.29 -6.36 5.63
N THR A 211 -5.05 -5.58 6.40
CA THR A 211 -5.32 -4.17 6.08
C THR A 211 -5.01 -3.29 7.28
N LEU A 212 -4.26 -2.21 7.03
CA LEU A 212 -4.11 -1.09 7.95
C LEU A 212 -4.86 0.12 7.39
N VAL A 213 -5.74 0.70 8.19
CA VAL A 213 -6.28 2.04 7.95
C VAL A 213 -5.64 3.00 8.94
N ALA A 214 -4.88 3.98 8.45
CA ALA A 214 -4.24 4.98 9.29
C ALA A 214 -4.87 6.36 9.05
N HIS A 215 -5.06 7.16 10.11
CA HIS A 215 -5.71 8.46 9.96
C HIS A 215 -5.22 9.47 10.98
N ARG A 216 -5.10 10.75 10.58
CA ARG A 216 -4.79 11.82 11.52
C ARG A 216 -6.00 12.26 12.30
N ARG A 217 -5.89 12.27 13.62
CA ARG A 217 -6.99 12.61 14.53
C ARG A 217 -7.57 14.01 14.29
N GLY A 218 -6.72 14.96 13.91
CA GLY A 218 -7.13 16.34 13.64
C GLY A 218 -7.47 16.65 12.19
N SER A 219 -7.47 15.67 11.28
CA SER A 219 -7.70 15.96 9.85
C SER A 219 -9.08 16.57 9.62
N ARG A 220 -9.10 17.69 8.88
CA ARG A 220 -10.32 18.41 8.50
C ARG A 220 -10.70 18.18 7.05
N ALA A 221 -9.73 17.93 6.18
CA ALA A 221 -9.98 17.68 4.76
C ALA A 221 -10.62 16.31 4.52
N VAL A 222 -10.15 15.29 5.23
CA VAL A 222 -10.82 13.99 5.32
C VAL A 222 -10.99 13.72 6.79
N ARG A 223 -12.19 13.95 7.31
CA ARG A 223 -12.47 13.86 8.74
C ARG A 223 -12.10 12.49 9.31
N PHE A 224 -11.62 12.49 10.55
CA PHE A 224 -11.16 11.28 11.24
C PHE A 224 -12.21 10.17 11.33
N ASP A 225 -13.48 10.54 11.49
CA ASP A 225 -14.57 9.57 11.59
C ASP A 225 -14.83 8.82 10.27
N LEU A 226 -14.57 9.45 9.11
CA LEU A 226 -14.66 8.78 7.81
C LEU A 226 -13.60 7.68 7.65
N GLY A 227 -12.39 7.92 8.17
CA GLY A 227 -11.34 6.89 8.20
C GLY A 227 -11.69 5.73 9.12
N ARG A 228 -12.28 6.03 10.28
CA ARG A 228 -12.75 5.01 11.23
C ARG A 228 -13.91 4.19 10.67
N GLU A 229 -14.85 4.84 9.98
CA GLU A 229 -15.94 4.17 9.26
C GLU A 229 -15.40 3.23 8.17
N LEU A 230 -14.44 3.71 7.37
CA LEU A 230 -13.76 2.89 6.37
C LEU A 230 -13.13 1.65 6.97
N ALA A 231 -12.39 1.79 8.07
CA ALA A 231 -11.78 0.66 8.77
C ALA A 231 -12.82 -0.35 9.29
N ALA A 232 -13.94 0.14 9.83
CA ALA A 232 -14.98 -0.72 10.39
C ALA A 232 -15.69 -1.59 9.33
N GLN A 233 -15.69 -1.17 8.07
CA GLN A 233 -16.31 -1.92 6.96
C GLN A 233 -15.36 -2.95 6.30
N ILE A 234 -14.06 -2.94 6.65
CA ILE A 234 -13.07 -3.88 6.10
C ILE A 234 -12.84 -5.01 7.12
N PRO A 235 -13.12 -6.28 6.77
CA PRO A 235 -12.93 -7.41 7.67
C PRO A 235 -11.49 -7.53 8.17
N GLY A 236 -11.30 -7.49 9.49
CA GLY A 236 -9.99 -7.67 10.12
C GLY A 236 -9.02 -6.50 9.94
N ALA A 237 -9.48 -5.33 9.49
CA ALA A 237 -8.63 -4.15 9.40
C ALA A 237 -8.16 -3.67 10.78
N GLN A 238 -6.89 -3.29 10.86
CA GLN A 238 -6.33 -2.53 11.97
C GLN A 238 -6.58 -1.05 11.72
N PHE A 239 -6.88 -0.29 12.77
CA PHE A 239 -7.00 1.16 12.70
C PHE A 239 -5.91 1.83 13.55
N ALA A 240 -5.11 2.69 12.93
CA ALA A 240 -4.04 3.44 13.60
C ALA A 240 -4.31 4.94 13.59
N GLU A 241 -4.27 5.55 14.78
CA GLU A 241 -4.34 6.99 14.92
C GLU A 241 -2.95 7.61 14.79
N LEU A 242 -2.84 8.64 13.96
CA LEU A 242 -1.67 9.51 13.89
C LEU A 242 -2.00 10.87 14.52
N ALA A 243 -1.04 11.47 15.22
CA ALA A 243 -1.15 12.84 15.72
C ALA A 243 -1.25 13.83 14.55
N GLY A 244 -1.60 15.10 14.78
CA GLY A 244 -1.65 16.11 13.72
C GLY A 244 -2.98 16.18 12.96
N ARG A 245 -2.99 17.00 11.91
CA ARG A 245 -4.17 17.44 11.13
C ARG A 245 -3.93 17.64 9.64
N MET A 246 -2.67 17.67 9.19
CA MET A 246 -2.31 17.87 7.80
C MET A 246 -2.54 16.59 7.01
N GLN A 247 -3.25 16.73 5.89
CA GLN A 247 -3.71 15.60 5.11
C GLN A 247 -2.57 14.76 4.53
N PRO A 248 -1.51 15.31 3.89
CA PRO A 248 -0.44 14.46 3.38
C PRO A 248 0.26 13.72 4.51
N ILE A 249 0.41 12.39 4.38
CA ILE A 249 0.93 11.52 5.46
C ILE A 249 2.30 11.98 5.97
N TYR A 250 3.12 12.53 5.08
CA TYR A 250 4.48 12.98 5.37
C TYR A 250 4.54 14.37 6.03
N ALA A 251 3.46 15.16 6.07
CA ALA A 251 3.53 16.58 6.42
C ALA A 251 3.78 16.86 7.92
N GLU A 252 3.45 15.93 8.81
CA GLU A 252 3.63 16.10 10.27
C GLU A 252 4.26 14.84 10.86
N ASP A 253 5.57 14.89 11.10
CA ASP A 253 6.36 13.74 11.57
C ASP A 253 6.36 12.56 10.58
N ALA A 254 7.06 12.77 9.47
CA ALA A 254 7.25 11.78 8.42
C ALA A 254 7.86 10.47 8.94
N ASP A 255 8.77 10.54 9.90
CA ASP A 255 9.47 9.37 10.44
C ASP A 255 8.53 8.52 11.29
N ALA A 256 7.73 9.13 12.18
CA ALA A 256 6.73 8.42 12.96
C ALA A 256 5.64 7.81 12.06
N ALA A 257 5.17 8.56 11.06
CA ALA A 257 4.19 8.04 10.11
C ALA A 257 4.74 6.84 9.32
N ALA A 258 5.99 6.91 8.83
CA ALA A 258 6.65 5.79 8.17
C ALA A 258 6.84 4.59 9.11
N ALA A 259 7.17 4.84 10.39
CA ALA A 259 7.35 3.78 11.38
C ALA A 259 6.07 2.98 11.62
N VAL A 260 4.91 3.62 11.64
CA VAL A 260 3.61 2.93 11.76
C VAL A 260 3.37 1.99 10.57
N LEU A 261 3.58 2.47 9.35
CA LEU A 261 3.46 1.65 8.14
C LEU A 261 4.44 0.48 8.15
N LEU A 262 5.71 0.75 8.47
CA LEU A 262 6.76 -0.27 8.51
C LEU A 262 6.51 -1.31 9.60
N SER A 263 5.94 -0.92 10.75
CA SER A 263 5.58 -1.88 11.78
C SER A 263 4.54 -2.86 11.27
N PHE A 264 3.45 -2.36 10.69
CA PHE A 264 2.42 -3.19 10.09
C PHE A 264 2.98 -4.10 8.99
N LEU A 265 3.79 -3.57 8.08
CA LEU A 265 4.39 -4.35 6.99
C LEU A 265 5.31 -5.46 7.51
N ARG A 266 6.10 -5.20 8.56
CA ARG A 266 6.93 -6.23 9.20
C ARG A 266 6.08 -7.37 9.73
N ASP A 267 4.97 -7.08 10.41
CA ASP A 267 4.07 -8.10 10.97
C ASP A 267 3.46 -9.01 9.89
N GLN A 268 3.30 -8.51 8.66
CA GLN A 268 2.80 -9.31 7.52
C GLN A 268 3.88 -10.18 6.85
N THR A 269 5.15 -9.85 7.08
CA THR A 269 6.31 -10.59 6.54
C THR A 269 6.96 -11.50 7.58
N ALA A 270 6.70 -11.26 8.87
CA ALA A 270 7.09 -12.16 9.94
C ALA A 270 6.52 -13.55 9.63
N PRO A 271 7.31 -14.63 9.83
CA PRO A 271 6.75 -15.97 9.83
C PRO A 271 5.57 -15.94 10.80
N LYS A 272 4.35 -16.28 10.35
CA LYS A 272 3.24 -16.55 11.27
C LYS A 272 3.83 -17.48 12.32
N GLU A 273 3.87 -17.04 13.58
CA GLU A 273 4.29 -17.92 14.67
C GLU A 273 3.56 -19.24 14.49
N ALA A 274 4.34 -20.31 14.54
CA ALA A 274 3.94 -21.69 14.48
C ALA A 274 2.58 -21.93 15.18
N THR A 275 1.47 -21.86 14.44
CA THR A 275 0.13 -22.00 15.04
C THR A 275 -0.15 -23.43 15.50
N GLY A 276 0.77 -24.36 15.24
CA GLY A 276 0.61 -25.78 15.53
C GLY A 276 1.57 -26.32 16.58
N GLY A 277 1.90 -25.55 17.63
CA GLY A 277 2.65 -26.05 18.78
C GLY A 277 4.03 -26.68 18.43
N PRO A 278 4.70 -27.33 19.38
CA PRO A 278 5.97 -28.00 19.11
C PRO A 278 5.80 -29.14 18.09
N LEU A 279 6.76 -29.27 17.16
CA LEU A 279 6.89 -30.48 16.33
C LEU A 279 6.99 -31.71 17.23
N THR A 280 6.22 -32.75 16.90
CA THR A 280 6.31 -34.08 17.51
C THR A 280 7.66 -34.73 17.20
N SER A 281 8.05 -35.75 17.97
CA SER A 281 9.29 -36.51 17.72
C SER A 281 9.37 -37.07 16.29
N ARG A 282 8.22 -37.44 15.71
CA ARG A 282 8.17 -37.98 14.34
C ARG A 282 8.35 -36.90 13.28
N GLU A 283 7.74 -35.74 13.49
CA GLU A 283 7.91 -34.57 12.62
C GLU A 283 9.34 -34.02 12.69
N LEU A 284 10.00 -34.08 13.85
CA LEU A 284 11.42 -33.73 14.02
C LEU A 284 12.33 -34.67 13.21
N GLN A 285 12.13 -35.99 13.33
CA GLN A 285 12.88 -36.96 12.53
C GLN A 285 12.73 -36.72 11.03
N VAL A 286 11.52 -36.38 10.57
CA VAL A 286 11.28 -36.04 9.16
C VAL A 286 12.01 -34.75 8.79
N ALA A 287 11.99 -33.71 9.63
CA ALA A 287 12.71 -32.46 9.38
C ALA A 287 14.23 -32.66 9.31
N ASP A 288 14.80 -33.49 10.18
CA ASP A 288 16.24 -33.81 10.19
C ASP A 288 16.66 -34.55 8.91
N LEU A 289 15.90 -35.57 8.48
CA LEU A 289 16.20 -36.29 7.23
C LEU A 289 16.03 -35.41 5.98
N ILE A 290 15.15 -34.40 6.03
CA ILE A 290 15.04 -33.38 4.98
C ILE A 290 16.31 -32.51 4.96
N ALA A 291 16.86 -32.16 6.13
CA ALA A 291 18.09 -31.39 6.25
C ALA A 291 19.33 -32.15 5.76
N ASP A 292 19.30 -33.47 5.88
CA ASP A 292 20.28 -34.41 5.32
C ASP A 292 20.13 -34.60 3.79
N GLY A 293 19.10 -33.99 3.19
CA GLY A 293 18.91 -33.96 1.74
C GLY A 293 18.16 -35.17 1.17
N LEU A 294 17.59 -36.04 2.02
CA LEU A 294 16.82 -37.18 1.53
C LEU A 294 15.51 -36.73 0.88
N SER A 295 15.07 -37.47 -0.14
CA SER A 295 13.75 -37.35 -0.77
C SER A 295 12.66 -38.06 0.04
N ASN A 296 11.38 -37.77 -0.21
CA ASN A 296 10.27 -38.43 0.52
C ASN A 296 10.28 -39.97 0.40
N PRO A 297 10.60 -40.58 -0.76
CA PRO A 297 10.79 -42.03 -0.86
C PRO A 297 11.97 -42.59 -0.05
N GLU A 298 13.06 -41.83 0.08
CA GLU A 298 14.20 -42.21 0.92
C GLU A 298 13.85 -42.12 2.40
N ILE A 299 13.21 -41.01 2.82
CA ILE A 299 12.70 -40.84 4.19
C ILE A 299 11.72 -41.96 4.54
N ALA A 300 10.81 -42.32 3.62
CA ALA A 300 9.84 -43.39 3.82
C ALA A 300 10.52 -44.74 4.10
N ARG A 301 11.58 -45.06 3.32
CA ARG A 301 12.40 -46.25 3.54
C ARG A 301 13.15 -46.20 4.87
N THR A 302 13.80 -45.09 5.18
CA THR A 302 14.55 -44.90 6.44
C THR A 302 13.66 -45.04 7.67
N LEU A 303 12.43 -44.53 7.58
CA LEU A 303 11.49 -44.49 8.71
C LEU A 303 10.53 -45.68 8.77
N GLY A 304 10.55 -46.59 7.77
CA GLY A 304 9.67 -47.75 7.71
C GLY A 304 8.18 -47.42 7.53
N VAL A 305 7.86 -46.34 6.81
CA VAL A 305 6.48 -45.86 6.58
C VAL A 305 6.19 -45.65 5.09
N SER A 306 4.93 -45.42 4.73
CA SER A 306 4.57 -45.10 3.34
C SER A 306 5.04 -43.71 2.92
N VAL A 307 5.27 -43.49 1.63
CA VAL A 307 5.61 -42.16 1.08
C VAL A 307 4.51 -41.14 1.41
N ARG A 308 3.23 -41.55 1.33
CA ARG A 308 2.07 -40.71 1.67
C ARG A 308 2.11 -40.26 3.14
N THR A 309 2.60 -41.11 4.04
CA THR A 309 2.79 -40.77 5.46
C THR A 309 3.87 -39.68 5.61
N VAL A 310 4.96 -39.79 4.86
CA VAL A 310 6.01 -38.76 4.83
C VAL A 310 5.48 -37.45 4.26
N ASP A 311 4.72 -37.48 3.15
CA ASP A 311 4.09 -36.29 2.58
C ASP A 311 3.20 -35.57 3.60
N SER A 312 2.41 -36.33 4.35
CA SER A 312 1.56 -35.80 5.42
C SER A 312 2.39 -35.16 6.53
N HIS A 313 3.48 -35.80 6.96
CA HIS A 313 4.40 -35.22 7.95
C HIS A 313 5.10 -33.96 7.43
N VAL A 314 5.50 -33.91 6.16
CA VAL A 314 6.11 -32.72 5.54
C VAL A 314 5.12 -31.56 5.54
N GLU A 315 3.87 -31.79 5.17
CA GLU A 315 2.83 -30.76 5.19
C GLU A 315 2.53 -30.27 6.62
N HIS A 316 2.46 -31.18 7.59
CA HIS A 316 2.31 -30.80 8.99
C HIS A 316 3.50 -30.01 9.51
N VAL A 317 4.75 -30.41 9.19
CA VAL A 317 5.95 -29.65 9.53
C VAL A 317 5.93 -28.26 8.90
N ARG A 318 5.56 -28.13 7.62
CA ARG A 318 5.44 -26.83 6.94
C ARG A 318 4.43 -25.92 7.63
N THR A 319 3.26 -26.49 7.93
CA THR A 319 2.16 -25.79 8.61
C THR A 319 2.59 -25.33 10.01
N LYS A 320 3.18 -26.25 10.79
CA LYS A 320 3.66 -25.96 12.14
C LYS A 320 4.81 -24.98 12.15
N LEU A 321 5.73 -24.99 11.18
CA LEU A 321 6.86 -24.06 11.14
C LEU A 321 6.54 -22.75 10.40
N GLY A 322 5.34 -22.61 9.81
CA GLY A 322 4.97 -21.44 9.00
C GLY A 322 5.79 -21.28 7.71
N VAL A 323 6.37 -22.36 7.18
CA VAL A 323 7.27 -22.31 6.02
C VAL A 323 6.58 -22.78 4.74
N ARG A 324 6.92 -22.16 3.61
CA ARG A 324 6.27 -22.39 2.30
C ARG A 324 7.03 -23.36 1.41
N ALA A 325 8.28 -23.69 1.70
CA ALA A 325 9.07 -24.59 0.87
C ALA A 325 9.81 -25.64 1.71
N ARG A 326 10.00 -26.84 1.14
CA ARG A 326 10.79 -27.93 1.74
C ARG A 326 12.19 -27.47 2.14
N ALA A 327 12.84 -26.66 1.29
CA ALA A 327 14.18 -26.14 1.57
C ALA A 327 14.24 -25.30 2.86
N GLN A 328 13.14 -24.64 3.23
CA GLN A 328 13.07 -23.86 4.46
C GLN A 328 12.99 -24.75 5.72
N ILE A 329 12.43 -25.96 5.60
CA ILE A 329 12.46 -26.97 6.66
C ILE A 329 13.91 -27.42 6.92
N ALA A 330 14.67 -27.67 5.85
CA ALA A 330 16.08 -28.05 5.95
C ALA A 330 16.93 -26.97 6.65
N VAL A 331 16.72 -25.70 6.30
CA VAL A 331 17.40 -24.56 6.94
C VAL A 331 17.02 -24.48 8.42
N TRP A 332 15.73 -24.59 8.75
CA TRP A 332 15.26 -24.55 10.13
C TRP A 332 15.89 -25.63 11.01
N ALA A 333 15.92 -26.88 10.53
CA ALA A 333 16.48 -28.01 11.29
C ALA A 333 18.00 -27.84 11.54
N ARG A 334 18.75 -27.31 10.56
CA ARG A 334 20.20 -27.02 10.74
C ARG A 334 20.48 -25.93 11.77
N LEU A 335 19.56 -24.98 11.93
CA LEU A 335 19.68 -23.90 12.91
C LEU A 335 19.18 -24.30 14.30
N THR A 336 18.50 -25.45 14.41
CA THR A 336 17.85 -25.89 15.66
C THR A 336 18.10 -27.39 15.90
N PRO A 337 19.33 -27.79 16.30
CA PRO A 337 19.69 -29.20 16.42
C PRO A 337 18.84 -29.92 17.48
N SER A 338 18.44 -31.15 17.19
CA SER A 338 17.65 -32.04 18.03
C SER A 338 18.43 -32.42 19.32
N GLY A 339 18.37 -31.54 20.34
CA GLY A 339 19.06 -31.76 21.62
C GLY A 339 18.93 -30.68 22.71
N GLN A 340 18.29 -29.54 22.47
CA GLN A 340 18.02 -28.55 23.52
C GLN A 340 16.54 -28.55 23.93
N PRO A 341 16.22 -28.42 25.24
CA PRO A 341 14.85 -28.24 25.68
C PRO A 341 14.31 -26.91 25.14
N ARG A 342 13.08 -26.97 24.63
CA ARG A 342 12.34 -25.86 24.04
C ARG A 342 11.75 -24.95 25.09
#